data_AF-M0JW65-F1
#
_entry.id   AF-M0JW65-F1
#
_cell.length_a   1.000
_cell.length_b   1.000
_cell.length_c   1.000
_cell.angle_alpha   90.00
_cell.angle_beta   90.00
_cell.angle_gamma   90.00
#
_symmetry.space_group_name_H-M   'P 1'
#
loop_
_entity.id
_entity.type
_entity.pdbx_description
1 polymer ?
#
loop_
_entity_poly.entity_id
_entity_poly.type
_entity_poly.pdbx_seq_one_letter_code
_entity_poly.pdbx_strand_id
1 'polypeptide(L)' 'MPREEELITEFRVRKPDGWTTVSFPDAVATISVVGGKVNGQLCLTLTGEREGGPRIVETGILDIGP' A
#
# COMPACT_ATOMS: atom_id res chain seq x y z
N MET A 1 -17.09 12.21 24.30
CA MET A 1 -15.91 11.52 23.75
C MET A 1 -15.92 11.75 22.26
N PRO A 2 -14.96 12.50 21.68
CA PRO A 2 -14.84 12.54 20.23
C PRO A 2 -14.52 11.10 19.80
N ARG A 3 -15.15 10.63 18.72
CA ARG A 3 -14.74 9.37 18.10
C ARG A 3 -13.29 9.58 17.69
N GLU A 4 -12.37 8.75 18.18
CA GLU A 4 -11.04 8.68 17.59
C GLU A 4 -11.28 8.34 16.12
N GLU A 5 -11.17 9.35 15.26
CA GLU A 5 -11.07 9.11 13.83
C GLU A 5 -9.83 8.22 13.70
N GLU A 6 -10.02 6.94 13.38
CA GLU A 6 -8.91 6.05 13.04
C GLU A 6 -8.11 6.80 11.98
N LEU A 7 -6.91 7.24 12.34
CA LEU A 7 -6.01 7.84 11.40
C LEU A 7 -5.70 6.76 10.35
N ILE A 8 -5.83 7.10 9.08
CA ILE A 8 -5.61 6.17 7.97
C ILE A 8 -4.50 6.76 7.12
N THR A 9 -3.47 5.97 6.89
CA THR A 9 -2.43 6.31 5.92
C THR A 9 -2.85 5.78 4.55
N GLU A 10 -3.04 6.68 3.58
CA GLU A 10 -3.48 6.32 2.23
C GLU A 10 -2.37 6.47 1.20
N PHE A 11 -2.20 5.46 0.35
CA PHE A 11 -1.34 5.47 -0.82
C PHE A 11 -2.17 5.45 -2.09
N ARG A 12 -1.89 6.40 -2.98
CA ARG A 12 -2.44 6.36 -4.33
C ARG A 12 -1.52 5.62 -5.29
N VAL A 13 -2.05 4.58 -5.90
CA VAL A 13 -1.33 3.66 -6.77
C VAL A 13 -1.94 3.69 -8.17
N ARG A 14 -1.12 3.81 -9.21
CA ARG A 14 -1.57 3.79 -10.62
C ARG A 14 -1.46 2.38 -11.21
N LYS A 15 -2.58 1.68 -11.31
CA LYS A 15 -2.69 0.39 -12.00
C LYS A 15 -2.93 0.63 -13.51
N PRO A 16 -2.76 -0.40 -14.38
CA PRO A 16 -3.05 -0.28 -15.81
C PRO A 16 -4.49 0.20 -16.11
N ASP A 17 -5.45 -0.15 -15.26
CA ASP A 17 -6.87 0.18 -15.38
C ASP A 17 -7.25 1.55 -14.76
N GLY A 18 -6.29 2.23 -14.11
CA GLY A 18 -6.50 3.56 -13.54
C GLY A 18 -5.88 3.74 -12.16
N TRP A 19 -6.36 4.75 -11.44
CA TRP A 19 -5.90 5.02 -10.08
C TRP A 19 -6.70 4.23 -9.06
N THR A 20 -6.02 3.71 -8.05
CA THR A 20 -6.61 3.06 -6.88
C THR A 20 -5.98 3.63 -5.60
N THR A 21 -6.69 3.49 -4.48
CA THR A 21 -6.21 3.89 -3.16
C THR A 21 -6.01 2.63 -2.32
N VAL A 22 -4.85 2.54 -1.68
CA VAL A 22 -4.51 1.51 -0.69
C VAL A 22 -4.43 2.18 0.67
N SER A 23 -5.20 1.69 1.63
CA SER A 23 -5.31 2.31 2.94
C SER A 23 -4.72 1.39 4.00
N PHE A 24 -3.84 1.94 4.84
CA PHE A 24 -3.31 1.29 6.02
C PHE A 24 -3.87 1.96 7.27
N PRO A 25 -4.31 1.18 8.28
CA PRO A 25 -4.69 1.77 9.57
C PRO A 25 -3.48 2.34 10.30
N ASP A 26 -3.67 3.37 11.12
CA ASP A 26 -2.57 4.11 11.81
C ASP A 26 -1.65 3.23 12.64
N ALA A 27 -2.18 2.11 13.16
CA ALA A 27 -1.43 1.16 13.98
C ALA A 27 -0.30 0.43 13.21
N VAL A 28 -0.04 0.78 11.96
CA VAL A 28 1.07 0.28 11.16
C VAL A 28 2.33 1.10 11.45
N ALA A 29 3.28 0.50 12.15
CA ALA A 29 4.54 1.12 12.55
C ALA A 29 5.50 1.33 11.38
N THR A 30 5.43 0.49 10.34
CA THR A 30 6.30 0.59 9.17
C THR A 30 5.57 0.17 7.91
N ILE A 31 5.72 0.99 6.87
CA ILE A 31 5.23 0.67 5.53
C ILE A 31 6.42 0.46 4.62
N SER A 32 6.53 -0.76 4.10
CA SER A 32 7.59 -1.17 3.17
C SER A 32 7.00 -1.34 1.78
N VAL A 33 7.70 -0.80 0.77
CA VAL A 33 7.38 -1.03 -0.64
C VAL A 33 8.49 -1.88 -1.24
N VAL A 34 8.14 -3.07 -1.73
CA VAL A 34 9.08 -3.98 -2.38
C VAL A 34 8.58 -4.23 -3.79
N GLY A 35 9.47 -4.19 -4.77
CA GLY A 35 9.05 -4.44 -6.13
C GLY A 35 10.20 -4.50 -7.13
N GLY A 36 9.83 -4.85 -8.36
CA GLY A 36 10.77 -5.05 -9.45
C GLY A 36 10.06 -5.07 -10.79
N LYS A 37 10.84 -5.00 -11.87
CA LYS A 37 10.31 -5.06 -13.23
C LYS A 37 10.04 -6.51 -13.62
N VAL A 38 8.80 -6.84 -13.95
CA VAL A 38 8.36 -8.16 -14.43
C VAL A 38 7.69 -7.96 -15.79
N ASN A 39 8.19 -8.62 -16.83
CA ASN A 39 7.64 -8.53 -18.19
C ASN A 39 7.46 -7.09 -18.72
N GLY A 40 8.37 -6.18 -18.35
CA GLY A 40 8.29 -4.78 -18.78
C GLY A 40 7.48 -3.87 -17.85
N GLN A 41 6.71 -4.43 -16.91
CA GLN A 41 5.85 -3.70 -15.97
C GLN A 41 6.49 -3.64 -14.58
N LEU A 42 6.21 -2.58 -13.82
CA LEU A 42 6.69 -2.49 -12.43
C LEU A 42 5.68 -3.18 -11.51
N CYS A 43 6.08 -4.28 -10.87
CA CYS A 43 5.24 -4.95 -9.87
C CYS A 43 5.65 -4.49 -8.49
N LEU A 44 4.71 -3.96 -7.70
CA LEU A 44 4.96 -3.48 -6.34
C LEU A 44 4.09 -4.23 -5.33
N THR A 45 4.67 -4.54 -4.19
CA THR A 45 3.98 -5.05 -3.01
C THR A 45 4.15 -4.02 -1.91
N LEU A 46 3.02 -3.55 -1.36
CA LEU A 46 3.01 -2.70 -0.18
C LEU A 46 2.76 -3.58 1.04
N THR A 47 3.61 -3.49 2.04
CA THR A 47 3.48 -4.24 3.30
C THR A 47 3.40 -3.26 4.46
N GLY A 48 2.33 -3.34 5.22
CA GLY A 48 2.17 -2.65 6.49
C GLY A 48 2.49 -3.59 7.65
N GLU A 49 3.53 -3.27 8.41
CA GLU A 49 3.90 -3.98 9.64
C GLU A 49 3.33 -3.26 10.86
N ARG A 50 2.52 -3.98 11.65
CA ARG A 50 2.02 -3.50 12.94
C ARG A 50 2.93 -3.98 14.06
N GLU A 51 3.17 -3.14 15.07
CA GLU A 51 3.96 -3.55 16.23
C GLU A 51 3.18 -4.62 17.02
N GLY A 52 3.75 -5.84 17.14
CA GLY A 52 3.13 -6.95 17.87
C GLY A 52 1.90 -7.61 17.23
N GLY A 53 1.59 -7.32 15.96
CA GLY A 53 0.40 -7.83 15.26
C GLY A 53 0.67 -8.49 13.89
N PRO A 54 -0.35 -9.08 13.24
CA PRO A 54 -0.20 -9.67 11.92
C PRO A 54 0.10 -8.59 10.87
N ARG A 55 0.95 -8.93 9.90
CA ARG A 55 1.30 -8.08 8.75
C ARG A 55 0.09 -7.92 7.83
N ILE A 56 -0.08 -6.72 7.28
CA ILE A 56 -1.01 -6.43 6.19
C ILE A 56 -0.20 -6.43 4.89
N VAL A 57 -0.58 -7.25 3.90
CA VAL A 57 0.11 -7.34 2.62
C VAL A 57 -0.87 -7.01 1.51
N GLU A 58 -0.56 -5.97 0.73
CA GLU A 58 -1.33 -5.57 -0.44
C GLU A 58 -0.46 -5.70 -1.70
N THR A 59 -0.89 -6.57 -2.62
CA THR A 59 -0.16 -6.89 -3.85
C THR A 59 -0.78 -6.19 -5.05
N GLY A 60 0.01 -5.54 -5.90
CA GLY A 60 -0.50 -4.90 -7.12
C GLY A 60 0.53 -4.78 -8.25
N ILE A 61 0.04 -4.78 -9.50
CA ILE A 61 0.84 -4.42 -10.68
C ILE A 61 0.70 -2.90 -10.89
N LEU A 62 1.82 -2.17 -10.90
CA LEU A 62 1.87 -0.74 -11.16
C LEU A 62 2.23 -0.51 -12.64
N ASP A 63 1.39 0.24 -13.35
CA ASP A 63 1.73 0.71 -14.69
C ASP A 63 2.19 2.16 -14.61
N ILE A 64 3.51 2.34 -14.63
CA ILE A 64 4.13 3.65 -14.79
C ILE A 64 4.26 3.92 -16.28
N GLY A 65 3.22 4.52 -16.84
CA GLY A 65 3.33 5.21 -18.12
C GLY A 65 4.38 6.34 -18.03
N PRO A 66 4.96 6.75 -19.17
CA PRO A 66 5.87 7.90 -19.22
C PRO A 66 5.24 9.19 -18.69
#